data_AF-A0A4R2C3X7-F1
#
_entry.id   AF-A0A4R2C3X7-F1
#
_cell.length_a   1.000
_cell.length_b   1.000
_cell.length_c   1.000
_cell.angle_alpha   90.00
_cell.angle_beta   90.00
_cell.angle_gamma   90.00
#
_symmetry.space_group_name_H-M   'P 1'
#
loop_
_entity.id
_entity.type
_entity.pdbx_description
1 polymer ?
#
loop_
_entity_poly.entity_id
_entity_poly.type
_entity_poly.pdbx_seq_one_letter_code
_entity_poly.pdbx_strand_id
1 'polypeptide(L)'
;MEPIARRLCQQLLEPIHLVSYMSDEPTEALQALGFKGYWPGYFATRVATSAPMEGRILYAGLRSLPVPGEPVARLWHAATLLREHRGDGHLAALVSAGIGGQEAHVLHALSLGMTPEEYGRLNPLTPMQLAAIVDGLCARGLVDASAALTAAGRETKDRIESVTDALAAPAYDSLEPGEVAQLIADLEPRRQRSTLSATRRTWSRCGRFQCVW
;
A
#
# COMPACT_ATOMS: atom_id res chain seq x y z
N MET A 1 -1.58 -11.89 -15.88
CA MET A 1 -1.83 -10.44 -15.85
C MET A 1 -1.91 -10.02 -14.40
N GLU A 2 -1.19 -8.99 -13.98
CA GLU A 2 -1.26 -8.48 -12.61
C GLU A 2 -2.67 -7.91 -12.32
N PRO A 3 -3.28 -8.18 -11.15
CA PRO A 3 -4.57 -7.60 -10.78
C PRO A 3 -4.53 -6.07 -10.84
N ILE A 4 -5.52 -5.45 -11.46
CA ILE A 4 -5.54 -4.00 -11.71
C ILE A 4 -5.51 -3.18 -10.41
N ALA A 5 -6.17 -3.70 -9.37
CA ALA A 5 -6.15 -3.13 -8.03
C ALA A 5 -4.74 -3.12 -7.42
N ARG A 6 -3.96 -4.19 -7.61
CA ARG A 6 -2.57 -4.28 -7.14
C ARG A 6 -1.72 -3.19 -7.82
N ARG A 7 -1.79 -3.09 -9.14
CA ARG A 7 -1.05 -2.09 -9.91
C ARG A 7 -1.44 -0.66 -9.52
N LEU A 8 -2.74 -0.36 -9.46
CA LEU A 8 -3.23 1.00 -9.14
C LEU A 8 -2.91 1.40 -7.69
N CYS A 9 -3.25 0.57 -6.70
CA CYS A 9 -2.97 0.88 -5.30
C CYS A 9 -1.47 0.92 -5.00
N GLN A 10 -0.73 -0.16 -5.28
CA GLN A 10 0.65 -0.30 -4.80
C GLN A 10 1.68 0.44 -5.65
N GLN A 11 1.48 0.50 -6.98
CA GLN A 11 2.53 1.03 -7.86
C GLN A 11 2.33 2.50 -8.23
N LEU A 12 1.07 2.96 -8.26
CA LEU A 12 0.70 4.27 -8.81
C LEU A 12 0.19 5.25 -7.76
N LEU A 13 -0.63 4.80 -6.81
CA LEU A 13 -1.22 5.66 -5.77
C LEU A 13 -0.37 5.74 -4.50
N GLU A 14 0.30 4.64 -4.10
CA GLU A 14 1.15 4.60 -2.91
C GLU A 14 2.23 5.70 -2.90
N PRO A 15 2.97 5.98 -3.99
CA PRO A 15 3.96 7.05 -3.99
C PRO A 15 3.37 8.44 -3.73
N ILE A 16 2.12 8.68 -4.12
CA ILE A 16 1.41 9.96 -3.92
C ILE A 16 1.07 10.14 -2.44
N HIS A 17 0.61 9.08 -1.79
CA HIS A 17 0.34 9.07 -0.36
C HIS A 17 1.64 9.23 0.45
N LEU A 18 2.73 8.57 0.06
CA LEU A 18 4.01 8.65 0.76
C LEU A 18 4.65 10.05 0.74
N VAL A 19 4.38 10.88 -0.27
CA VAL A 19 4.93 12.25 -0.34
C VAL A 19 4.57 13.08 0.90
N SER A 20 3.39 12.87 1.50
CA SER A 20 3.00 13.61 2.72
C SER A 20 3.80 13.23 3.97
N TYR A 21 4.45 12.06 3.98
CA TYR A 21 5.28 11.61 5.10
C TYR A 21 6.77 11.89 4.87
N MET A 22 7.18 12.06 3.61
CA MET A 22 8.59 12.07 3.20
C MET A 22 9.08 13.44 2.72
N SER A 23 8.19 14.44 2.67
CA SER A 23 8.50 15.80 2.25
C SER A 23 8.19 16.80 3.37
N ASP A 24 9.11 17.74 3.58
CA ASP A 24 8.90 18.88 4.48
C ASP A 24 7.75 19.79 3.96
N GLU A 25 7.54 19.82 2.63
CA GLU A 25 6.50 20.62 1.95
C GLU A 25 5.69 19.75 0.95
N PRO A 26 4.76 18.90 1.43
CA PRO A 26 4.07 17.90 0.61
C PRO A 26 3.29 18.46 -0.58
N THR A 27 2.67 19.63 -0.40
CA THR A 27 1.87 20.30 -1.44
C THR A 27 2.75 20.72 -2.61
N GLU A 28 3.89 21.35 -2.33
CA GLU A 28 4.84 21.77 -3.37
C GLU A 28 5.48 20.57 -4.05
N ALA A 29 5.79 19.52 -3.29
CA ALA A 29 6.33 18.26 -3.82
C ALA A 29 5.34 17.60 -4.80
N LEU A 30 4.05 17.50 -4.46
CA LEU A 30 3.02 16.96 -5.36
C LEU A 30 2.81 17.86 -6.59
N GLN A 31 2.82 19.19 -6.45
CA GLN A 31 2.72 20.11 -7.58
C GLN A 31 3.93 19.97 -8.53
N ALA A 32 5.15 19.79 -7.99
CA ALA A 32 6.38 19.58 -8.76
C ALA A 32 6.37 18.26 -9.57
N LEU A 33 5.58 17.26 -9.15
CA LEU A 33 5.34 16.04 -9.93
C LEU A 33 4.48 16.28 -11.18
N GLY A 34 3.98 17.51 -11.38
CA GLY A 34 3.22 17.88 -12.57
C GLY A 34 1.76 17.46 -12.52
N PHE A 35 1.21 17.26 -11.32
CA PHE A 35 -0.25 17.22 -11.11
C PHE A 35 -0.80 18.64 -11.29
N LYS A 36 -0.98 19.05 -12.54
CA LYS A 36 -1.60 20.32 -12.93
C LYS A 36 -2.97 20.02 -13.54
N GLY A 37 -4.03 20.60 -12.98
CA GLY A 37 -5.40 20.51 -13.52
C GLY A 37 -6.31 19.51 -12.81
N TYR A 38 -7.61 19.57 -13.15
CA TYR A 38 -8.71 18.88 -12.49
C TYR A 38 -8.75 17.35 -12.73
N TRP A 39 -8.38 16.94 -13.95
CA TRP A 39 -8.66 15.59 -14.47
C TRP A 39 -7.92 14.43 -13.77
N PRO A 40 -6.63 14.53 -13.38
CA PRO A 40 -5.96 13.44 -12.66
C PRO A 40 -6.60 13.12 -11.30
N GLY A 41 -7.15 14.13 -10.62
CA GLY A 41 -7.88 13.96 -9.36
C GLY A 41 -9.32 13.49 -9.55
N TYR A 42 -9.91 13.68 -10.74
CA TYR A 42 -11.31 13.37 -11.02
C TYR A 42 -11.59 11.85 -10.94
N PHE A 43 -10.88 11.04 -11.75
CA PHE A 43 -11.08 9.59 -11.75
C PHE A 43 -10.67 8.95 -10.43
N ALA A 44 -9.56 9.41 -9.83
CA ALA A 44 -9.14 8.97 -8.51
C ALA A 44 -10.24 9.22 -7.46
N THR A 45 -10.85 10.41 -7.45
CA THR A 45 -11.94 10.75 -6.51
C THR A 45 -13.18 9.90 -6.74
N ARG A 46 -13.54 9.62 -8.01
CA ARG A 46 -14.69 8.77 -8.33
C ARG A 46 -14.54 7.37 -7.75
N VAL A 47 -13.44 6.69 -8.05
CA VAL A 47 -13.11 5.36 -7.51
C VAL A 47 -13.07 5.40 -5.99
N ALA A 48 -12.36 6.40 -5.44
CA ALA A 48 -12.19 6.56 -4.01
C ALA A 48 -13.49 6.80 -3.23
N THR A 49 -14.52 7.36 -3.86
CA THR A 49 -15.79 7.68 -3.19
C THR A 49 -16.91 6.70 -3.50
N SER A 50 -16.72 5.82 -4.50
CA SER A 50 -17.66 4.77 -4.87
C SER A 50 -17.39 3.43 -4.19
N ALA A 51 -16.22 3.23 -3.58
CA ALA A 51 -15.86 1.94 -3.01
C ALA A 51 -16.77 1.56 -1.82
N PRO A 52 -17.10 0.26 -1.65
CA PRO A 52 -17.92 -0.23 -0.53
C PRO A 52 -17.31 0.12 0.84
N MET A 53 -18.16 0.37 1.84
CA MET A 53 -17.72 0.77 3.19
C MET A 53 -17.76 -0.40 4.19
N GLU A 54 -18.44 -1.49 3.88
CA GLU A 54 -18.69 -2.61 4.77
C GLU A 54 -17.39 -3.28 5.20
N GLY A 55 -17.14 -3.29 6.52
CA GLY A 55 -15.89 -3.83 7.08
C GLY A 55 -14.65 -2.97 6.81
N ARG A 56 -14.80 -1.75 6.27
CA ARG A 56 -13.70 -0.84 5.91
C ARG A 56 -13.65 0.35 6.87
N ILE A 57 -13.14 0.14 8.08
CA ILE A 57 -13.26 1.11 9.17
C ILE A 57 -12.47 2.40 8.88
N LEU A 58 -11.20 2.29 8.46
CA LEU A 58 -10.36 3.46 8.17
C LEU A 58 -10.85 4.19 6.93
N TYR A 59 -11.20 3.45 5.89
CA TYR A 59 -11.81 4.00 4.69
C TYR A 59 -13.13 4.71 4.99
N ALA A 60 -14.05 4.09 5.72
CA ALA A 60 -15.35 4.68 6.06
C ALA A 60 -15.18 5.96 6.89
N GLY A 61 -14.22 5.98 7.82
CA GLY A 61 -13.84 7.17 8.57
C GLY A 61 -13.39 8.31 7.65
N LEU A 62 -12.43 8.07 6.76
CA LEU A 62 -11.96 9.07 5.80
C LEU A 62 -13.04 9.49 4.80
N ARG A 63 -13.88 8.55 4.36
CA ARG A 63 -14.95 8.76 3.37
C ARG A 63 -16.07 9.65 3.91
N SER A 64 -16.15 9.82 5.23
CA SER A 64 -17.06 10.76 5.89
C SER A 64 -16.60 12.22 5.82
N LEU A 65 -15.32 12.47 5.48
CA LEU A 65 -14.76 13.82 5.38
C LEU A 65 -15.14 14.50 4.05
N PRO A 66 -15.22 15.84 4.01
CA PRO A 66 -15.43 16.57 2.76
C PRO A 66 -14.29 16.35 1.76
N VAL A 67 -14.63 16.16 0.49
CA VAL A 67 -13.63 16.08 -0.60
C VAL A 67 -13.04 17.47 -0.86
N PRO A 68 -11.70 17.65 -0.85
CA PRO A 68 -11.07 18.94 -1.11
C PRO A 68 -11.39 19.53 -2.49
N GLY A 69 -11.53 20.85 -2.56
CA GLY A 69 -11.70 21.59 -3.81
C GLY A 69 -10.40 21.72 -4.62
N GLU A 70 -9.28 21.92 -3.93
CA GLU A 70 -7.96 22.11 -4.55
C GLU A 70 -7.49 20.79 -5.24
N PRO A 71 -7.04 20.84 -6.51
CA PRO A 71 -6.76 19.63 -7.30
C PRO A 71 -5.75 18.66 -6.70
N VAL A 72 -4.67 19.14 -6.08
CA VAL A 72 -3.61 18.30 -5.51
C VAL A 72 -4.08 17.66 -4.21
N ALA A 73 -4.73 18.42 -3.34
CA ALA A 73 -5.35 17.94 -2.12
C ALA A 73 -6.44 16.91 -2.41
N ARG A 74 -7.23 17.12 -3.47
CA ARG A 74 -8.23 16.16 -3.95
C ARG A 74 -7.60 14.84 -4.38
N LEU A 75 -6.51 14.90 -5.13
CA LEU A 75 -5.79 13.71 -5.57
C LEU A 75 -5.17 12.96 -4.38
N TRP A 76 -4.55 13.66 -3.44
CA TRP A 76 -4.01 13.06 -2.22
C TRP A 76 -5.11 12.40 -1.37
N HIS A 77 -6.25 13.07 -1.22
CA HIS A 77 -7.41 12.54 -0.51
C HIS A 77 -7.93 11.25 -1.19
N ALA A 78 -8.05 11.26 -2.52
CA ALA A 78 -8.46 10.08 -3.28
C ALA A 78 -7.46 8.91 -3.17
N ALA A 79 -6.16 9.19 -3.26
CA ALA A 79 -5.11 8.18 -3.08
C ALA A 79 -5.17 7.57 -1.67
N THR A 80 -5.40 8.41 -0.65
CA THR A 80 -5.51 7.97 0.74
C THR A 80 -6.74 7.10 0.96
N LEU A 81 -7.90 7.49 0.42
CA LEU A 81 -9.12 6.67 0.47
C LEU A 81 -8.91 5.28 -0.14
N LEU A 82 -8.31 5.20 -1.33
CA LEU A 82 -8.04 3.92 -2.00
C LEU A 82 -7.01 3.08 -1.25
N ARG A 83 -6.02 3.72 -0.63
CA ARG A 83 -5.03 3.08 0.23
C ARG A 83 -5.66 2.53 1.51
N GLU A 84 -6.53 3.28 2.19
CA GLU A 84 -7.25 2.77 3.37
C GLU A 84 -8.25 1.67 3.00
N HIS A 85 -8.95 1.81 1.88
CA HIS A 85 -9.87 0.77 1.41
C HIS A 85 -9.12 -0.55 1.19
N ARG A 86 -7.99 -0.54 0.47
CA ARG A 86 -7.17 -1.75 0.29
C ARG A 86 -6.59 -2.24 1.62
N GLY A 87 -6.12 -1.34 2.48
CA GLY A 87 -5.54 -1.66 3.80
C GLY A 87 -6.53 -2.37 4.73
N ASP A 88 -7.75 -1.88 4.83
CA ASP A 88 -8.83 -2.54 5.60
C ASP A 88 -9.12 -3.95 5.05
N GLY A 89 -9.11 -4.13 3.73
CA GLY A 89 -9.26 -5.44 3.09
C GLY A 89 -8.10 -6.38 3.37
N HIS A 90 -6.87 -5.85 3.41
CA HIS A 90 -5.69 -6.62 3.77
C HIS A 90 -5.73 -7.05 5.24
N LEU A 91 -6.14 -6.17 6.16
CA LEU A 91 -6.35 -6.53 7.57
C LEU A 91 -7.36 -7.69 7.69
N ALA A 92 -8.46 -7.64 6.94
CA ALA A 92 -9.42 -8.74 6.90
C ALA A 92 -8.80 -10.05 6.36
N ALA A 93 -7.97 -9.97 5.31
CA ALA A 93 -7.26 -11.12 4.75
C ALA A 93 -6.26 -11.73 5.75
N LEU A 94 -5.49 -10.89 6.46
CA LEU A 94 -4.54 -11.29 7.49
C LEU A 94 -5.24 -12.00 8.66
N VAL A 95 -6.28 -11.38 9.22
CA VAL A 95 -7.06 -11.93 10.32
C VAL A 95 -7.69 -13.27 9.91
N SER A 96 -8.25 -13.36 8.70
CA SER A 96 -8.82 -14.61 8.18
C SER A 96 -7.77 -15.71 7.96
N ALA A 97 -6.51 -15.33 7.75
CA ALA A 97 -5.38 -16.25 7.61
C ALA A 97 -4.72 -16.60 8.95
N GLY A 98 -5.14 -16.00 10.07
CA GLY A 98 -4.49 -16.17 11.37
C GLY A 98 -3.08 -15.57 11.43
N ILE A 99 -2.82 -14.52 10.64
CA ILE A 99 -1.53 -13.81 10.59
C ILE A 99 -1.68 -12.46 11.29
N GLY A 100 -0.81 -12.19 12.26
CA GLY A 100 -0.73 -10.89 12.94
C GLY A 100 -0.04 -9.81 12.10
N GLY A 101 -0.23 -8.53 12.46
CA GLY A 101 0.37 -7.41 11.71
C GLY A 101 1.91 -7.45 11.65
N GLN A 102 2.58 -7.76 12.77
CA GLN A 102 4.05 -7.90 12.76
C GLN A 102 4.52 -9.17 12.06
N GLU A 103 3.73 -10.24 12.09
CA GLU A 103 4.01 -11.47 11.34
C GLU A 103 3.94 -11.20 9.83
N ALA A 104 2.97 -10.41 9.37
CA ALA A 104 2.86 -9.99 7.97
C ALA A 104 4.13 -9.25 7.50
N HIS A 105 4.68 -8.36 8.32
CA HIS A 105 5.94 -7.68 8.05
C HIS A 105 7.12 -8.66 7.97
N VAL A 106 7.20 -9.65 8.86
CA VAL A 106 8.24 -10.71 8.80
C VAL A 106 8.11 -11.51 7.51
N LEU A 107 6.90 -12.00 7.18
CA LEU A 107 6.66 -12.76 5.95
C LEU A 107 7.01 -11.95 4.70
N HIS A 108 6.71 -10.64 4.69
CA HIS A 108 7.09 -9.75 3.59
C HIS A 108 8.60 -9.56 3.48
N ALA A 109 9.30 -9.28 4.58
CA ALA A 109 10.75 -9.14 4.59
C ALA A 109 11.44 -10.37 4.00
N LEU A 110 11.06 -11.56 4.48
CA LEU A 110 11.60 -12.83 3.99
C LEU A 110 11.27 -13.07 2.51
N SER A 111 10.07 -12.67 2.04
CA SER A 111 9.71 -12.79 0.63
C SER A 111 10.56 -11.91 -0.30
N LEU A 112 11.12 -10.81 0.23
CA LEU A 112 12.07 -9.94 -0.46
C LEU A 112 13.52 -10.43 -0.37
N GLY A 113 13.77 -11.55 0.31
CA GLY A 113 15.12 -12.04 0.61
C GLY A 113 15.87 -11.18 1.63
N MET A 114 15.15 -10.38 2.43
CA MET A 114 15.72 -9.59 3.53
C MET A 114 15.60 -10.36 4.84
N THR A 115 16.47 -10.05 5.80
CA THR A 115 16.25 -10.45 7.19
C THR A 115 15.16 -9.58 7.82
N PRO A 116 14.41 -10.10 8.82
CA PRO A 116 13.42 -9.31 9.53
C PRO A 116 14.00 -8.04 10.20
N GLU A 117 15.25 -8.09 10.66
CA GLU A 117 15.97 -6.98 11.29
C GLU A 117 16.28 -5.83 10.31
N GLU A 118 16.47 -6.14 9.03
CA GLU A 118 16.71 -5.13 7.98
C GLU A 118 15.43 -4.44 7.54
N TYR A 119 14.26 -4.97 7.93
CA TYR A 119 12.97 -4.45 7.50
C TYR A 119 12.49 -3.35 8.45
N GLY A 120 12.58 -2.10 7.98
CA GLY A 120 12.41 -0.89 8.81
C GLY A 120 11.11 -0.80 9.63
N ARG A 121 10.04 -1.50 9.25
CA ARG A 121 8.78 -1.56 10.00
C ARG A 121 8.88 -2.37 11.30
N LEU A 122 9.90 -3.21 11.44
CA LEU A 122 10.16 -4.03 12.62
C LEU A 122 11.13 -3.36 13.60
N ASN A 123 11.75 -2.22 13.24
CA ASN A 123 12.69 -1.47 14.08
C ASN A 123 12.20 -1.12 15.50
N PRO A 124 10.90 -0.86 15.76
CA PRO A 124 10.43 -0.60 17.12
C PRO A 124 10.46 -1.82 18.05
N LEU A 125 10.64 -3.04 17.52
CA LEU A 125 10.69 -4.27 18.30
C LEU A 125 12.06 -4.48 18.91
N THR A 126 12.09 -4.99 20.15
CA THR A 126 13.31 -5.54 20.73
C THR A 126 13.70 -6.85 20.05
N PRO A 127 14.99 -7.26 20.10
CA PRO A 127 15.42 -8.55 19.54
C PRO A 127 14.62 -9.75 20.08
N MET A 128 14.26 -9.73 21.36
CA MET A 128 13.47 -10.78 22.00
C MET A 128 12.03 -10.83 21.45
N GLN A 129 11.41 -9.67 21.21
CA GLN A 129 10.07 -9.62 20.61
C GLN A 129 10.08 -10.11 19.16
N LEU A 130 11.09 -9.73 18.38
CA LEU A 130 11.24 -10.17 17.00
C LEU A 130 11.47 -11.68 16.92
N ALA A 131 12.36 -12.22 17.75
CA ALA A 131 12.59 -13.66 17.86
C ALA A 131 11.30 -14.42 18.20
N ALA A 132 10.52 -13.94 19.18
CA ALA A 132 9.25 -14.59 19.53
C ALA A 132 8.23 -14.64 18.38
N ILE A 133 8.20 -13.60 17.51
CA ILE A 133 7.35 -13.59 16.32
C ILE A 133 7.84 -14.62 15.30
N VAL A 134 9.15 -14.66 15.03
CA VAL A 134 9.76 -15.63 14.11
C VAL A 134 9.54 -17.05 14.61
N ASP A 135 9.76 -17.31 15.91
CA ASP A 135 9.53 -18.62 16.54
C ASP A 135 8.07 -19.06 16.41
N GLY A 136 7.11 -18.15 16.58
CA GLY A 136 5.69 -18.43 16.36
C GLY A 136 5.35 -18.77 14.91
N LEU A 137 6.05 -18.20 13.93
CA LEU A 137 5.93 -18.55 12.51
C LEU A 137 6.61 -19.89 12.20
N CYS A 138 7.75 -20.19 12.82
CA CYS A 138 8.45 -21.47 12.74
C CYS A 138 7.60 -22.61 13.32
N ALA A 139 6.99 -22.41 14.48
CA ALA A 139 6.12 -23.38 15.13
C ALA A 139 4.88 -23.75 14.27
N ARG A 140 4.41 -22.81 13.44
CA ARG A 140 3.34 -23.04 12.45
C ARG A 140 3.84 -23.56 11.10
N GLY A 141 5.15 -23.75 10.94
CA GLY A 141 5.75 -24.23 9.70
C GLY A 141 5.67 -23.24 8.53
N LEU A 142 5.48 -21.95 8.79
CA LEU A 142 5.46 -20.90 7.76
C LEU A 142 6.87 -20.38 7.46
N VAL A 143 7.76 -20.46 8.44
CA VAL A 143 9.18 -20.14 8.34
C VAL A 143 9.99 -21.37 8.77
N ASP A 144 11.13 -21.60 8.16
CA ASP A 144 12.04 -22.70 8.53
C ASP A 144 13.13 -22.25 9.52
N ALA A 145 13.93 -23.22 9.98
CA ALA A 145 15.01 -22.97 10.94
C ALA A 145 16.12 -22.04 10.41
N SER A 146 16.18 -21.80 9.10
CA SER A 146 17.11 -20.85 8.48
C SER A 146 16.52 -19.45 8.31
N ALA A 147 15.34 -19.20 8.91
CA ALA A 147 14.56 -17.97 8.74
C ALA A 147 14.18 -17.70 7.27
N ALA A 148 13.88 -18.75 6.49
CA ALA A 148 13.34 -18.63 5.14
C ALA A 148 11.86 -19.04 5.11
N LEU A 149 11.09 -18.50 4.17
CA LEU A 149 9.71 -18.95 3.95
C LEU A 149 9.70 -20.42 3.53
N THR A 150 8.85 -21.22 4.16
CA THR A 150 8.54 -22.57 3.67
C THR A 150 7.63 -22.50 2.44
N ALA A 151 7.31 -23.65 1.84
CA ALA A 151 6.28 -23.71 0.81
C ALA A 151 4.91 -23.23 1.34
N ALA A 152 4.53 -23.65 2.55
CA ALA A 152 3.30 -23.21 3.21
C ALA A 152 3.31 -21.71 3.55
N GLY A 153 4.46 -21.17 3.94
CA GLY A 153 4.65 -19.72 4.16
C GLY A 153 4.41 -18.90 2.89
N ARG A 154 5.00 -19.34 1.77
CA ARG A 154 4.78 -18.71 0.45
C ARG A 154 3.32 -18.78 0.03
N GLU A 155 2.72 -19.98 0.10
CA GLU A 155 1.31 -20.17 -0.25
C GLU A 155 0.36 -19.32 0.60
N THR A 156 0.64 -19.22 1.91
CA THR A 156 -0.14 -18.37 2.82
C THR A 156 -0.05 -16.91 2.43
N LYS A 157 1.15 -16.40 2.13
CA LYS A 157 1.36 -15.03 1.66
C LYS A 157 0.63 -14.80 0.33
N ASP A 158 0.79 -15.68 -0.65
CA ASP A 158 0.17 -15.56 -1.97
C ASP A 158 -1.36 -15.52 -1.87
N ARG A 159 -1.94 -16.35 -0.98
CA ARG A 159 -3.37 -16.33 -0.69
C ARG A 159 -3.82 -15.02 -0.07
N ILE A 160 -3.07 -14.48 0.90
CA ILE A 160 -3.37 -13.17 1.53
C ILE A 160 -3.38 -12.06 0.47
N GLU A 161 -2.37 -12.00 -0.41
CA GLU A 161 -2.29 -11.01 -1.48
C GLU A 161 -3.45 -11.17 -2.48
N SER A 162 -3.79 -12.41 -2.86
CA SER A 162 -4.90 -12.68 -3.77
C SER A 162 -6.24 -12.24 -3.18
N VAL A 163 -6.49 -12.52 -1.89
CA VAL A 163 -7.71 -12.07 -1.21
C VAL A 163 -7.72 -10.55 -1.08
N THR A 164 -6.58 -9.94 -0.74
CA THR A 164 -6.44 -8.48 -0.64
C THR A 164 -6.82 -7.80 -1.95
N ASP A 165 -6.34 -8.32 -3.07
CA ASP A 165 -6.65 -7.73 -4.39
C ASP A 165 -8.10 -7.95 -4.81
N ALA A 166 -8.67 -9.14 -4.53
CA ALA A 166 -10.08 -9.41 -4.77
C ALA A 166 -10.97 -8.46 -3.94
N LEU A 167 -10.60 -8.19 -2.69
CA LEU A 167 -11.29 -7.24 -1.82
C LEU A 167 -11.08 -5.78 -2.25
N ALA A 168 -10.01 -5.45 -2.96
CA ALA A 168 -9.75 -4.10 -3.44
C ALA A 168 -10.42 -3.81 -4.80
N ALA A 169 -10.64 -4.84 -5.62
CA ALA A 169 -11.18 -4.71 -6.97
C ALA A 169 -12.49 -3.91 -7.07
N PRO A 170 -13.49 -4.08 -6.16
CA PRO A 170 -14.77 -3.37 -6.28
C PRO A 170 -14.68 -1.84 -6.24
N ALA A 171 -13.58 -1.28 -5.72
CA ALA A 171 -13.37 0.17 -5.77
C ALA A 171 -13.36 0.71 -7.21
N TYR A 172 -12.92 -0.12 -8.17
CA TYR A 172 -12.72 0.25 -9.58
C TYR A 172 -13.92 -0.09 -10.48
N ASP A 173 -14.95 -0.78 -9.96
CA ASP A 173 -16.14 -1.16 -10.73
C ASP A 173 -16.94 0.05 -11.24
N SER A 174 -16.71 1.22 -10.66
CA SER A 174 -17.33 2.48 -11.11
C SER A 174 -16.67 3.08 -12.35
N LEU A 175 -15.58 2.50 -12.87
CA LEU A 175 -14.87 2.97 -14.06
C LEU A 175 -15.03 2.01 -15.24
N GLU A 176 -15.26 2.59 -16.41
CA GLU A 176 -15.16 1.86 -17.68
C GLU A 176 -13.70 1.52 -18.02
N PRO A 177 -13.41 0.47 -18.81
CA PRO A 177 -12.04 0.08 -19.14
C PRO A 177 -11.18 1.21 -19.72
N GLY A 178 -11.77 2.10 -20.52
CA GLY A 178 -11.09 3.29 -21.05
C GLY A 178 -10.78 4.33 -19.98
N GLU A 179 -11.65 4.50 -18.98
CA GLU A 179 -11.42 5.39 -17.84
C GLU A 179 -10.30 4.84 -16.93
N VAL A 180 -10.24 3.51 -16.74
CA VAL A 180 -9.14 2.89 -16.00
C VAL A 180 -7.81 3.06 -16.74
N ALA A 181 -7.79 2.88 -18.06
CA ALA A 181 -6.60 3.11 -18.88
C ALA A 181 -6.13 4.57 -18.80
N GLN A 182 -7.06 5.53 -18.81
CA GLN A 182 -6.74 6.95 -18.63
C GLN A 182 -6.17 7.24 -17.24
N LEU A 183 -6.76 6.68 -16.18
CA LEU A 183 -6.25 6.82 -14.81
C LEU A 183 -4.81 6.30 -14.70
N ILE A 184 -4.51 5.13 -15.29
CA ILE A 184 -3.15 4.60 -15.35
C ILE A 184 -2.22 5.56 -16.09
N ALA A 185 -2.63 6.02 -17.29
CA ALA A 185 -1.83 6.93 -18.11
C ALA A 185 -1.55 8.27 -17.41
N ASP A 186 -2.47 8.76 -16.58
CA ASP A 186 -2.27 9.97 -15.80
C ASP A 186 -1.27 9.75 -14.65
N LEU A 187 -1.29 8.59 -13.99
CA LEU A 187 -0.44 8.33 -12.82
C LEU A 187 0.98 7.85 -13.17
N GLU A 188 1.13 7.08 -14.26
CA GLU A 188 2.38 6.39 -14.66
C GLU A 188 3.59 7.33 -14.87
N PRO A 189 3.48 8.47 -15.58
CA PRO A 189 4.63 9.36 -15.83
C PRO A 189 5.18 10.02 -14.56
N ARG A 190 4.34 10.08 -13.52
CA ARG A 190 4.61 10.84 -12.29
C ARG A 190 5.27 9.95 -11.22
N ARG A 191 5.02 8.63 -11.25
CA ARG A 191 5.77 7.60 -10.50
C ARG A 191 7.29 7.70 -10.75
N GLN A 192 7.69 7.85 -12.01
CA GLN A 192 9.11 7.91 -12.39
C GLN A 192 9.80 9.19 -11.90
N ARG A 193 9.04 10.30 -11.78
CA ARG A 193 9.57 11.59 -11.30
C ARG A 193 9.67 11.64 -9.78
N SER A 194 8.75 11.00 -9.04
CA SER A 194 8.84 10.87 -7.58
C SER A 194 10.05 10.04 -7.14
N THR A 195 10.41 9.00 -7.91
CA THR A 195 11.63 8.22 -7.67
C THR A 195 12.92 9.00 -7.98
N LEU A 196 12.88 10.03 -8.82
CA LEU A 196 14.05 10.82 -9.22
C LEU A 196 14.25 12.11 -8.40
N SER A 197 13.19 12.66 -7.79
CA SER A 197 13.27 13.85 -6.93
C SER A 197 13.68 13.51 -5.50
N ALA A 198 13.24 12.36 -4.98
CA ALA A 198 13.51 11.93 -3.61
C ALA A 198 14.90 11.30 -3.40
N THR A 199 15.71 11.16 -4.46
CA THR A 199 17.03 10.51 -4.44
C THR A 199 18.18 11.37 -3.90
N ARG A 200 17.99 12.64 -3.56
CA ARG A 200 19.11 13.47 -3.07
C ARG A 200 19.29 13.53 -1.56
N ARG A 201 18.34 13.12 -0.71
CA ARG A 201 18.53 13.21 0.76
C ARG A 201 17.80 12.18 1.65
N THR A 202 16.65 11.62 1.26
CA THR A 202 15.79 10.84 2.18
C THR A 202 15.74 9.33 1.92
N TRP A 203 15.95 8.88 0.68
CA TRP A 203 15.85 7.45 0.32
C TRP A 203 16.91 6.53 0.94
N SER A 204 18.10 7.04 1.27
CA SER A 204 19.20 6.23 1.83
C SER A 204 19.12 6.04 3.35
N ARG A 205 18.34 6.85 4.07
CA ARG A 205 18.18 6.75 5.54
C ARG A 205 16.98 5.92 5.99
N CYS A 206 15.98 5.77 5.12
CA CYS A 206 14.72 5.08 5.42
C CYS A 206 14.61 3.88 4.50
N GLY A 207 15.17 2.73 4.91
CA GLY A 207 15.17 1.49 4.14
C GLY A 207 13.79 1.17 3.56
N ARG A 208 13.75 0.82 2.27
CA ARG A 208 12.62 0.27 1.49
C ARG A 208 11.26 0.24 2.23
N PHE A 209 10.66 1.43 2.42
CA PHE A 209 9.26 1.54 2.85
C PHE A 209 8.36 1.25 1.64
N GLN A 210 8.16 -0.03 1.32
CA GLN A 210 6.86 -0.40 0.79
C GLN A 210 5.91 -0.35 1.97
N CYS A 211 4.84 0.45 1.89
CA CYS A 211 3.69 0.22 2.77
C CYS A 211 3.13 -1.15 2.41
N VAL A 212 3.58 -2.14 3.17
CA VAL A 212 2.97 -3.45 3.22
C VAL A 212 1.68 -3.23 4.00
N TRP A 213 0.60 -3.09 3.24
CA TRP A 213 -0.46 -4.03 3.45
C TRP A 213 -0.24 -5.12 2.40
#